data_AF-A0A2N2CNT8-F1
#
_entry.id   AF-A0A2N2CNT8-F1
#
_cell.length_a   1.000
_cell.length_b   1.000
_cell.length_c   1.000
_cell.angle_alpha   90.00
_cell.angle_beta   90.00
_cell.angle_gamma   90.00
#
_symmetry.space_group_name_H-M   'P 1'
#
loop_
_entity.id
_entity.type
_entity.pdbx_description
1 polymer ?
#
loop_
_entity_poly.entity_id
_entity_poly.type
_entity_poly.pdbx_seq_one_letter_code
_entity_poly.pdbx_strand_id
1 'polypeptide(L)' 'MAVTMDTLVGEILENPALCALMEEMTPGVTKNPMMKMAKGFSLGKIVKTPAAKMPEATIQAFIDAANAKGL' A
#
# COMPACT_ATOMS: atom_id res chain seq x y z
N MET A 1 2.67 -13.43 3.55
CA MET A 1 3.49 -12.86 4.66
C MET A 1 2.66 -11.73 5.19
N ALA A 2 2.46 -11.59 6.50
CA ALA A 2 1.59 -10.54 6.99
C ALA A 2 2.05 -9.17 6.47
N VAL A 3 1.14 -8.43 5.84
CA VAL A 3 1.39 -7.05 5.43
C VAL A 3 1.43 -6.20 6.71
N THR A 4 2.43 -5.33 6.83
CA THR A 4 2.65 -4.48 8.00
C THR A 4 3.12 -3.10 7.59
N MET A 5 3.28 -2.19 8.56
CA MET A 5 3.83 -0.87 8.32
C MET A 5 5.28 -0.89 7.80
N ASP A 6 6.00 -1.99 7.97
CA ASP A 6 7.36 -2.15 7.49
C ASP A 6 7.42 -2.74 6.08
N THR A 7 6.31 -3.30 5.58
CA THR A 7 6.20 -3.82 4.21
C THR A 7 6.47 -2.71 3.20
N LEU A 8 7.29 -3.02 2.20
CA LEU A 8 7.61 -2.08 1.15
C LEU A 8 6.45 -1.95 0.17
N VAL A 9 6.20 -0.73 -0.30
CA VAL A 9 5.25 -0.49 -1.38
C VAL A 9 5.66 -1.24 -2.65
N GLY A 10 6.97 -1.44 -2.87
CA GLY A 10 7.49 -2.26 -3.96
C GLY A 10 6.95 -3.69 -3.92
N GLU A 11 6.97 -4.34 -2.76
CA GLU A 11 6.47 -5.70 -2.56
C GLU A 11 4.96 -5.78 -2.80
N ILE A 12 4.21 -4.75 -2.39
CA ILE A 12 2.77 -4.62 -2.65
C ILE A 12 2.51 -4.51 -4.15
N LEU A 13 3.33 -3.74 -4.87
CA LEU A 13 3.19 -3.52 -6.31
C LEU A 13 3.67 -4.72 -7.15
N GLU A 14 4.49 -5.60 -6.59
CA GLU A 14 4.91 -6.86 -7.19
C GLU A 14 3.88 -7.98 -6.98
N ASN A 15 3.03 -7.86 -5.96
CA ASN A 15 1.96 -8.80 -5.68
C ASN A 15 0.64 -8.36 -6.35
N PRO A 16 0.16 -9.09 -7.38
CA PRO A 16 -1.07 -8.72 -8.09
C PRO A 16 -2.33 -8.75 -7.21
N ALA A 17 -2.38 -9.62 -6.18
CA ALA A 17 -3.52 -9.68 -5.27
C ALA A 17 -3.58 -8.44 -4.35
N LEU A 18 -2.42 -7.99 -3.88
CA LEU A 18 -2.31 -6.75 -3.10
C LEU A 18 -2.60 -5.52 -3.98
N CYS A 19 -2.13 -5.50 -5.22
CA CYS A 19 -2.49 -4.47 -6.19
C CYS A 19 -4.00 -4.38 -6.43
N ALA A 20 -4.67 -5.52 -6.60
CA ALA A 20 -6.12 -5.56 -6.79
C ALA A 20 -6.84 -5.00 -5.56
N LEU A 21 -6.45 -5.41 -4.35
CA LEU A 21 -6.99 -4.87 -3.11
C LEU A 21 -6.79 -3.35 -2.99
N MET A 22 -5.61 -2.86 -3.35
CA MET A 22 -5.31 -1.43 -3.32
C MET A 22 -6.10 -0.65 -4.38
N GLU A 23 -6.32 -1.20 -5.59
CA GLU A 23 -7.21 -0.59 -6.59
C GLU A 23 -8.68 -0.60 -6.14
N GLU A 24 -9.15 -1.65 -5.46
CA GLU A 24 -10.51 -1.70 -4.90
C GLU A 24 -10.73 -0.59 -3.87
N MET A 25 -9.75 -0.38 -2.98
CA MET A 25 -9.84 0.66 -1.95
C MET A 25 -9.59 2.07 -2.49
N THR A 26 -8.67 2.20 -3.44
CA THR A 26 -8.24 3.49 -3.99
C THR A 26 -7.99 3.35 -5.49
N PRO A 27 -9.04 3.53 -6.31
CA PRO A 27 -8.94 3.36 -7.76
C PRO A 27 -7.85 4.26 -8.35
N GLY A 28 -6.95 3.65 -9.14
CA GLY A 28 -5.85 4.35 -9.79
C GLY A 28 -4.60 4.58 -8.92
N VAL A 29 -4.58 4.11 -7.66
CA VAL A 29 -3.39 4.24 -6.80
C VAL A 29 -2.19 3.48 -7.35
N THR A 30 -2.36 2.24 -7.78
CA THR A 30 -1.27 1.39 -8.33
C THR A 30 -0.71 1.94 -9.64
N LYS A 31 -1.52 2.69 -10.39
CA LYS A 31 -1.15 3.37 -11.64
C LYS A 31 -0.56 4.77 -11.42
N ASN A 32 -0.64 5.31 -10.20
CA ASN A 32 -0.17 6.66 -9.88
C ASN A 32 1.37 6.73 -9.93
N PRO A 33 1.98 7.72 -10.62
CA PRO A 33 3.43 7.93 -10.61
C PRO A 33 4.04 7.99 -9.21
N MET A 34 3.30 8.51 -8.23
CA MET A 34 3.74 8.57 -6.84
C MET A 34 3.97 7.17 -6.24
N MET A 35 3.17 6.16 -6.63
CA MET A 35 3.37 4.79 -6.16
C MET A 35 4.64 4.14 -6.73
N LYS A 36 5.04 4.52 -7.95
CA LYS A 36 6.33 4.08 -8.51
C LYS A 36 7.52 4.67 -7.76
N MET A 37 7.42 5.93 -7.31
CA MET A 37 8.44 6.55 -6.45
C MET A 37 8.40 5.97 -5.02
N ALA A 38 7.20 5.64 -4.54
CA ALA A 38 6.97 5.04 -3.24
C ALA A 38 7.52 3.61 -3.10
N LYS A 39 7.86 2.92 -4.20
CA LYS A 39 8.32 1.52 -4.20
C LYS A 39 9.44 1.21 -3.19
N GLY A 40 10.36 2.15 -2.98
CA GLY A 40 11.47 2.00 -2.03
C GLY A 40 11.13 2.40 -0.58
N PHE A 41 9.90 2.82 -0.31
CA PHE A 41 9.42 3.23 1.00
C PHE A 41 8.53 2.15 1.62
N SER A 42 8.60 2.02 2.94
CA SER A 42 7.65 1.23 3.71
C SER A 42 6.31 1.95 3.85
N LEU A 43 5.23 1.20 4.08
CA LEU A 43 3.90 1.75 4.33
C LEU A 43 3.90 2.81 5.45
N GLY A 44 4.63 2.57 6.55
CA GLY A 44 4.76 3.53 7.64
C GLY A 44 5.53 4.81 7.25
N LYS A 45 6.49 4.73 6.32
CA LYS A 45 7.14 5.92 5.75
C LYS A 45 6.17 6.71 4.87
N ILE A 46 5.29 6.02 4.14
CA ILE A 46 4.27 6.65 3.28
C ILE A 46 3.28 7.46 4.13
N VAL A 47 2.80 6.91 5.24
CA VAL A 47 1.94 7.64 6.19
C VAL A 47 2.59 8.93 6.67
N LYS A 48 3.91 8.88 6.95
CA LYS A 48 4.69 10.03 7.40
C LYS A 48 5.05 11.01 6.27
N THR A 49 4.77 10.64 5.02
CA THR A 49 5.13 11.45 3.85
C THR A 49 3.88 12.20 3.35
N PRO A 50 3.77 13.52 3.60
CA PRO A 50 2.58 14.28 3.21
C PRO A 50 2.36 14.32 1.69
N ALA A 51 3.42 14.16 0.89
CA ALA A 51 3.33 14.07 -0.56
C ALA A 51 2.55 12.84 -1.04
N ALA A 52 2.49 11.76 -0.25
CA ALA A 52 1.81 10.54 -0.65
C ALA A 52 0.29 10.64 -0.62
N LYS A 53 -0.26 11.64 0.08
CA LYS A 53 -1.72 11.84 0.25
C LYS A 53 -2.47 10.58 0.70
N MET A 54 -1.79 9.65 1.38
CA MET A 54 -2.38 8.45 1.95
C MET A 54 -2.48 8.61 3.46
N PRO A 55 -3.70 8.72 4.02
CA PRO A 55 -3.91 8.71 5.46
C PRO A 55 -3.46 7.38 6.07
N GLU A 56 -3.01 7.44 7.33
CA GLU A 56 -2.73 6.24 8.13
C GLU A 56 -3.88 5.26 8.14
N ALA A 57 -5.11 5.77 8.29
CA ALA A 57 -6.33 4.96 8.29
C ALA A 57 -6.51 4.15 6.99
N THR A 58 -6.17 4.71 5.84
CA THR A 58 -6.29 4.00 4.54
C THR A 58 -5.25 2.89 4.44
N ILE A 59 -4.02 3.15 4.89
CA ILE A 59 -2.94 2.16 4.91
C ILE A 59 -3.23 1.05 5.91
N GLN A 60 -3.73 1.38 7.10
CA GLN A 60 -4.13 0.40 8.10
C GLN A 60 -5.29 -0.47 7.60
N ALA A 61 -6.33 0.14 7.01
CA ALA A 61 -7.43 -0.61 6.42
C ALA A 61 -6.97 -1.55 5.30
N PHE A 62 -5.97 -1.15 4.51
CA PHE A 62 -5.35 -2.00 3.50
C PHE A 62 -4.59 -3.17 4.11
N ILE A 63 -3.77 -2.91 5.14
CA ILE A 63 -3.05 -3.93 5.91
C ILE A 63 -4.03 -4.95 6.49
N ASP A 64 -5.09 -4.48 7.13
CA ASP A 64 -6.10 -5.32 7.77
C ASP A 64 -6.83 -6.17 6.72
N ALA A 65 -7.22 -5.58 5.60
CA ALA A 65 -7.89 -6.29 4.52
C ALA A 65 -6.96 -7.31 3.82
N ALA A 66 -5.67 -6.99 3.66
CA ALA A 66 -4.68 -7.90 3.09
C ALA A 66 -4.45 -9.10 4.01
N ASN A 67 -4.25 -8.85 5.31
CA ASN A 67 -4.08 -9.89 6.32
C ASN A 67 -5.35 -10.74 6.48
N ALA A 68 -6.55 -10.13 6.44
CA ALA A 68 -7.83 -10.86 6.48
C ALA A 68 -8.02 -11.77 5.26
N LYS A 69 -7.45 -11.41 4.10
CA LYS A 69 -7.44 -12.22 2.88
C LYS A 69 -6.27 -13.21 2.83
N GLY A 70 -5.38 -13.21 3.82
CA GLY A 70 -4.22 -14.11 3.90
C GLY A 70 -3.11 -13.80 2.89
N LEU A 71 -3.02 -12.55 2.43
CA LEU A 71 -2.00 -12.07 1.49
C LEU A 71 -0.65 -11.83 2.21
#